data_AF-A0A100Y1W2-F1
#
_entry.id   AF-A0A100Y1W2-F1
#
_cell.length_a   1.000
_cell.length_b   1.000
_cell.length_c   1.000
_cell.angle_alpha   90.00
_cell.angle_beta   90.00
_cell.angle_gamma   90.00
#
_symmetry.space_group_name_H-M   'P 1'
#
loop_
_entity.id
_entity.type
_entity.pdbx_description
1 polymer ?
#
loop_
_entity_poly.entity_id
_entity_poly.type
_entity_poly.pdbx_seq_one_letter_code
_entity_poly.pdbx_strand_id
1 'polypeptide(L)'
;MTAARSRLERVRASAGIAPFALQQIEDELAGPADAELVAGVLRELFDEADPPGGLLGSLQQLLTTAAKTALRTPIDQDDAEAAACALEEAATFVIDSAGMRLHQATSTLHPQGERP
;
A
#
# COMPACT_ATOMS: atom_id res chain seq x y z
N MET A 1 -13.28 5.11 29.69
CA MET A 1 -12.91 5.07 28.26
C MET A 1 -13.81 4.05 27.56
N THR A 2 -14.47 4.39 26.44
CA THR A 2 -15.28 3.41 25.70
C THR A 2 -14.39 2.48 24.87
N ALA A 3 -14.82 1.24 24.61
CA ALA A 3 -14.04 0.25 23.86
C ALA A 3 -13.73 0.69 22.41
N ALA A 4 -14.61 1.47 21.78
CA ALA A 4 -14.35 2.05 20.45
C ALA A 4 -13.23 3.10 20.48
N ARG A 5 -13.21 3.95 21.51
CA ARG A 5 -12.16 4.95 21.70
C ARG A 5 -10.80 4.29 21.90
N SER A 6 -10.73 3.22 22.70
CA SER A 6 -9.49 2.46 22.89
C SER A 6 -9.04 1.72 21.63
N ARG A 7 -9.96 1.24 20.77
CA ARG A 7 -9.62 0.65 19.46
C ARG A 7 -9.00 1.68 18.51
N LEU A 8 -9.59 2.87 18.43
CA LEU A 8 -9.06 3.94 17.58
C LEU A 8 -7.69 4.45 18.07
N GLU A 9 -7.48 4.54 19.38
CA GLU A 9 -6.16 4.87 19.95
C GLU A 9 -5.09 3.85 19.55
N ARG A 10 -5.40 2.56 19.52
CA ARG A 10 -4.48 1.53 19.02
C ARG A 10 -4.19 1.69 17.53
N VAL A 11 -5.22 1.94 16.71
CA VAL A 11 -5.03 2.22 15.27
C VAL A 11 -4.13 3.44 15.07
N ARG A 12 -4.35 4.52 15.84
CA ARG A 12 -3.51 5.72 15.78
C ARG A 12 -2.06 5.43 16.18
N ALA A 13 -1.84 4.62 17.20
CA ALA A 13 -0.50 4.19 17.59
C ALA A 13 0.19 3.41 16.45
N SER A 14 -0.50 2.43 15.86
CA SER A 14 0.02 1.66 14.70
C SER A 14 0.27 2.55 13.47
N ALA A 15 -0.65 3.44 13.16
CA ALA A 15 -0.51 4.39 12.06
C ALA A 15 0.60 5.41 12.31
N GLY A 16 0.96 5.70 13.56
CA GLY A 16 2.15 6.48 13.92
C GLY A 16 3.47 5.72 13.76
N ILE A 17 3.44 4.39 13.76
CA ILE A 17 4.63 3.55 13.58
C ILE A 17 4.96 3.38 12.09
N ALA A 18 3.97 3.19 11.23
CA ALA A 18 4.18 2.93 9.81
C ALA A 18 5.07 3.98 9.09
N PRO A 19 4.94 5.30 9.36
CA PRO A 19 5.84 6.31 8.79
C PRO A 19 7.31 6.11 9.15
N PHE A 20 7.65 5.52 10.30
CA PHE A 20 9.05 5.27 10.64
C PHE A 20 9.68 4.20 9.74
N ALA A 21 8.93 3.17 9.35
CA ALA A 21 9.40 2.17 8.41
C ALA A 21 9.61 2.77 7.01
N LEU A 22 8.70 3.66 6.59
CA LEU A 22 8.86 4.40 5.32
C LEU A 22 10.05 5.35 5.36
N GLN A 23 10.22 6.10 6.45
CA GLN A 23 11.38 6.98 6.64
C GLN A 23 12.69 6.22 6.56
N GLN A 24 12.76 5.01 7.14
CA GLN A 24 13.95 4.18 7.03
C GLN A 24 14.27 3.81 5.58
N ILE A 25 13.26 3.48 4.76
CA ILE A 25 13.46 3.20 3.33
C ILE A 25 13.92 4.46 2.59
N GLU A 26 13.33 5.61 2.90
CA GLU A 26 13.73 6.91 2.33
C GLU A 26 15.18 7.26 2.69
N ASP A 27 15.61 6.98 3.92
CA ASP A 27 16.96 7.24 4.40
C ASP A 27 18.00 6.39 3.64
N GLU A 28 17.70 5.10 3.37
CA GLU A 28 18.55 4.24 2.52
C GLU A 28 18.64 4.77 1.08
N LEU A 29 17.55 5.34 0.55
CA LEU A 29 17.53 5.96 -0.78
C LEU A 29 18.24 7.34 -0.82
N ALA A 30 18.33 8.03 0.31
CA ALA A 30 19.00 9.34 0.41
C ALA A 30 20.54 9.22 0.39
N GLY A 31 21.07 8.03 0.68
CA GLY A 31 22.49 7.72 0.54
C GLY A 31 22.93 7.55 -0.92
N PRO A 32 24.21 7.20 -1.16
CA PRO A 32 24.65 6.78 -2.49
C PRO A 32 23.86 5.54 -2.94
N ALA A 33 22.94 5.72 -3.89
CA ALA A 33 22.11 4.66 -4.43
C ALA A 33 22.47 4.37 -5.90
N ASP A 34 22.61 3.09 -6.24
CA ASP A 34 22.71 2.65 -7.62
C ASP A 34 21.35 2.16 -8.15
N ALA A 35 21.30 1.86 -9.45
CA ALA A 35 20.06 1.43 -10.10
C ALA A 35 19.55 0.08 -9.57
N GLU A 36 20.44 -0.78 -9.06
CA GLU A 36 20.10 -2.07 -8.48
C GLU A 36 19.37 -1.89 -7.14
N LEU A 37 19.90 -1.04 -6.26
CA LEU A 37 19.28 -0.70 -4.98
C LEU A 37 17.90 -0.07 -5.19
N VAL A 38 17.80 0.93 -6.08
CA VAL A 38 16.51 1.60 -6.34
C VAL A 38 15.50 0.59 -6.87
N ALA A 39 15.88 -0.25 -7.84
CA ALA A 39 15.00 -1.29 -8.38
C ALA A 39 14.62 -2.34 -7.32
N GLY A 40 15.54 -2.71 -6.42
CA GLY A 40 15.26 -3.58 -5.28
C GLY A 40 14.19 -3.00 -4.36
N VAL A 41 14.33 -1.75 -3.96
CA VAL A 41 13.33 -1.05 -3.14
C VAL A 41 11.97 -1.01 -3.83
N LEU A 42 11.90 -0.70 -5.13
CA LEU A 42 10.62 -0.67 -5.85
C LEU A 42 9.94 -2.05 -5.92
N ARG A 43 10.70 -3.15 -5.96
CA ARG A 43 10.16 -4.52 -5.91
C ARG A 43 9.61 -4.89 -4.54
N GLU A 44 10.17 -4.37 -3.45
CA GLU A 44 9.59 -4.53 -2.11
C GLU A 44 8.27 -3.77 -1.96
N LEU A 45 8.15 -2.62 -2.63
CA LEU A 45 6.89 -1.87 -2.66
C LEU A 45 5.81 -2.60 -3.50
N PHE A 46 6.21 -3.19 -4.62
CA PHE A 46 5.35 -3.95 -5.52
C PHE A 46 6.06 -5.20 -6.04
N ASP A 47 5.67 -6.36 -5.50
CA ASP A 47 6.12 -7.66 -5.99
C ASP A 47 5.25 -8.07 -7.18
N GLU A 48 5.81 -8.07 -8.39
CA GLU A 48 5.07 -8.47 -9.59
C GLU A 48 4.69 -9.96 -9.60
N ALA A 49 5.54 -10.81 -9.00
CA ALA A 49 5.30 -12.25 -8.96
C ALA A 49 4.23 -12.62 -7.93
N ASP A 50 4.11 -11.83 -6.86
CA ASP A 50 3.07 -11.93 -5.85
C ASP A 50 2.57 -10.52 -5.42
N PRO A 51 1.71 -9.84 -6.22
CA PRO A 51 1.24 -8.49 -5.90
C PRO A 51 0.65 -8.31 -4.49
N PRO A 52 -0.09 -9.30 -3.93
CA PRO A 52 -0.50 -9.27 -2.53
C PRO A 52 0.63 -9.23 -1.50
N GLY A 53 1.82 -9.77 -1.84
CA GLY A 53 2.99 -9.86 -0.98
C GLY A 53 3.75 -8.56 -0.77
N GLY A 54 3.62 -7.60 -1.70
CA GLY A 54 4.25 -6.28 -1.59
C GLY A 54 3.55 -5.32 -0.63
N LEU A 55 4.20 -4.19 -0.32
CA LEU A 55 3.62 -3.16 0.56
C LEU A 55 2.29 -2.60 0.01
N LEU A 56 2.21 -2.37 -1.30
CA LEU A 56 0.96 -1.89 -1.93
C LEU A 56 -0.16 -2.93 -1.85
N GLY A 57 0.16 -4.22 -1.95
CA GLY A 57 -0.79 -5.32 -1.73
C GLY A 57 -1.35 -5.34 -0.31
N SER A 58 -0.49 -5.13 0.68
CA SER A 58 -0.91 -4.98 2.08
C SER A 58 -1.86 -3.78 2.28
N LEU A 59 -1.59 -2.65 1.63
CA LEU A 59 -2.45 -1.47 1.68
C LEU A 59 -3.80 -1.70 0.96
N GLN A 60 -3.79 -2.34 -0.20
CA GLN A 60 -5.00 -2.76 -0.91
C GLN A 60 -5.90 -3.64 -0.02
N GLN A 61 -5.30 -4.61 0.67
CA GLN A 61 -6.05 -5.50 1.56
C GLN A 61 -6.64 -4.76 2.77
N LEU A 62 -5.94 -3.77 3.32
CA LEU A 62 -6.47 -2.91 4.37
C LEU A 62 -7.70 -2.12 3.88
N LEU A 63 -7.62 -1.50 2.70
CA LEU A 63 -8.72 -0.74 2.10
C LEU A 63 -9.92 -1.64 1.77
N THR A 64 -9.67 -2.84 1.26
CA THR A 64 -10.71 -3.86 1.00
C THR A 64 -11.39 -4.30 2.30
N THR A 65 -10.63 -4.43 3.40
CA THR A 65 -11.19 -4.73 4.72
C THR A 65 -12.03 -3.57 5.26
N ALA A 66 -11.61 -2.33 4.99
CA ALA A 66 -12.38 -1.13 5.34
C ALA A 66 -13.71 -1.07 4.56
N ALA A 67 -13.71 -1.37 3.25
CA ALA A 67 -14.92 -1.42 2.43
C ALA A 67 -15.95 -2.42 2.98
N LYS A 68 -15.50 -3.65 3.28
CA LYS A 68 -16.33 -4.68 3.92
C LYS A 68 -16.88 -4.26 5.30
N THR A 69 -16.15 -3.40 6.00
CA THR A 69 -16.57 -2.87 7.31
C THR A 69 -17.58 -1.73 7.14
N ALA A 70 -17.41 -0.88 6.13
CA ALA A 70 -18.34 0.20 5.79
C ALA A 70 -19.74 -0.36 5.51
N LEU A 71 -19.84 -1.41 4.70
CA LEU A 71 -21.11 -2.12 4.40
C LEU A 71 -21.84 -2.69 5.63
N ARG A 72 -21.15 -2.83 6.77
CA ARG A 72 -21.71 -3.38 8.02
C ARG A 72 -21.92 -2.29 9.08
N THR A 73 -21.60 -1.05 8.76
CA THR A 73 -21.72 0.09 9.68
C THR A 73 -23.18 0.55 9.71
N PRO A 74 -23.74 0.90 10.88
CA PRO A 74 -25.13 1.34 11.00
C PRO A 74 -25.30 2.79 10.53
N ILE A 75 -25.16 3.01 9.22
CA ILE A 75 -25.50 4.24 8.50
C ILE A 75 -26.56 3.91 7.43
N ASP A 76 -26.99 4.92 6.67
CA ASP A 76 -27.88 4.70 5.53
C ASP A 76 -27.26 3.72 4.52
N GLN A 77 -28.10 2.89 3.87
CA GLN A 77 -27.62 1.86 2.96
C GLN A 77 -26.91 2.47 1.75
N ASP A 78 -27.45 3.53 1.16
CA ASP A 78 -26.87 4.18 -0.01
C ASP A 78 -25.52 4.83 0.35
N ASP A 79 -25.43 5.43 1.54
CA ASP A 79 -24.18 5.99 2.08
C ASP A 79 -23.13 4.88 2.34
N ALA A 80 -23.54 3.73 2.86
CA ALA A 80 -22.65 2.59 3.10
C ALA A 80 -22.10 2.00 1.78
N GLU A 81 -22.97 1.84 0.78
CA GLU A 81 -22.60 1.35 -0.55
C GLU A 81 -21.66 2.34 -1.26
N ALA A 82 -21.96 3.64 -1.20
CA ALA A 82 -21.09 4.69 -1.75
C ALA A 82 -19.70 4.69 -1.10
N ALA A 83 -19.64 4.60 0.24
CA ALA A 83 -18.37 4.54 0.96
C ALA A 83 -17.56 3.27 0.65
N ALA A 84 -18.22 2.12 0.55
CA ALA A 84 -17.58 0.86 0.20
C ALA A 84 -17.03 0.90 -1.24
N CYS A 85 -17.80 1.40 -2.19
CA CYS A 85 -17.40 1.58 -3.58
C CYS A 85 -16.13 2.45 -3.67
N ALA A 86 -16.13 3.62 -3.02
CA ALA A 86 -14.96 4.50 -3.01
C ALA A 86 -13.71 3.84 -2.40
N LEU A 87 -13.87 2.98 -1.38
CA LEU A 87 -12.77 2.23 -0.77
C LEU A 87 -12.23 1.12 -1.69
N GLU A 88 -13.10 0.45 -2.45
CA GLU A 88 -12.72 -0.56 -3.43
C GLU A 88 -11.99 0.06 -4.63
N GLU A 89 -12.47 1.21 -5.11
CA GLU A 89 -11.79 2.00 -6.14
C GLU A 89 -10.39 2.44 -5.68
N ALA A 90 -10.28 2.95 -4.45
CA ALA A 90 -8.99 3.33 -3.88
C ALA A 90 -8.04 2.12 -3.75
N ALA A 91 -8.55 0.95 -3.33
CA ALA A 91 -7.75 -0.28 -3.25
C ALA A 91 -7.21 -0.69 -4.63
N THR A 92 -8.07 -0.61 -5.66
CA THR A 92 -7.72 -0.92 -7.05
C THR A 92 -6.67 0.06 -7.58
N PHE A 93 -6.84 1.36 -7.31
CA PHE A 93 -5.89 2.38 -7.74
C PHE A 93 -4.49 2.17 -7.16
N VAL A 94 -4.41 1.82 -5.87
CA VAL A 94 -3.16 1.55 -5.17
C VAL A 94 -2.39 0.40 -5.81
N ILE A 95 -3.05 -0.68 -6.23
CA ILE A 95 -2.35 -1.85 -6.78
C ILE A 95 -2.14 -1.74 -8.28
N ASP A 96 -3.17 -1.43 -9.07
CA ASP A 96 -3.12 -1.53 -10.52
C ASP A 96 -2.36 -0.35 -11.13
N SER A 97 -2.74 0.87 -10.75
CA SER A 97 -2.15 2.08 -11.33
C SER A 97 -0.74 2.33 -10.82
N ALA A 98 -0.52 2.22 -9.50
CA ALA A 98 0.82 2.42 -8.96
C ALA A 98 1.73 1.21 -9.25
N GLY A 99 1.23 -0.03 -9.15
CA GLY A 99 2.00 -1.24 -9.46
C GLY A 99 2.53 -1.26 -10.89
N MET A 100 1.69 -0.92 -11.88
CA MET A 100 2.13 -0.83 -13.28
C MET A 100 3.27 0.18 -13.47
N ARG A 101 3.22 1.34 -12.79
CA ARG A 101 4.26 2.36 -12.86
C ARG A 101 5.55 1.93 -12.18
N LEU A 102 5.44 1.23 -11.05
CA LEU A 102 6.59 0.67 -10.34
C LEU A 102 7.27 -0.43 -11.14
N HIS A 103 6.50 -1.30 -11.79
CA HIS A 103 7.03 -2.29 -12.72
C HIS A 103 7.79 -1.61 -13.87
N GLN A 104 7.19 -0.62 -14.54
CA GLN A 104 7.85 0.13 -15.62
C GLN A 104 9.18 0.78 -15.18
N ALA A 105 9.18 1.42 -13.99
CA ALA A 105 10.38 2.03 -13.43
C ALA A 105 11.45 0.98 -13.12
N THR A 106 11.08 -0.14 -12.50
CA THR A 106 11.98 -1.25 -12.16
C THR A 106 12.60 -1.86 -13.42
N SER A 107 11.80 -2.15 -14.44
CA SER A 107 12.28 -2.69 -15.72
C SER A 107 13.22 -1.73 -16.46
N THR A 108 13.05 -0.42 -16.28
CA THR A 108 13.94 0.60 -16.85
C THR A 108 15.27 0.70 -16.09
N LEU A 109 15.22 0.68 -14.75
CA LEU A 109 16.39 0.83 -13.88
C LEU A 109 17.27 -0.41 -13.88
N HIS A 110 16.65 -1.58 -13.80
CA HIS A 110 17.33 -2.85 -13.67
C HIS A 110 16.59 -3.93 -14.47
N PRO A 111 16.70 -3.90 -15.81
CA PRO A 111 16.10 -4.92 -16.67
C PRO A 111 16.69 -6.27 -16.28
N GLN A 112 15.86 -7.16 -15.74
CA GLN A 112 16.28 -8.53 -15.49
C GLN A 112 16.45 -9.23 -16.86
N GLY A 113 17.70 -9.31 -17.35
CA GLY A 113 18.06 -10.15 -18.49
C GLY A 113 18.08 -9.54 -19.90
N GLU A 114 18.18 -8.21 -20.07
CA GLU A 114 18.31 -7.60 -21.42
C GLU A 114 19.71 -7.01 -21.74
N ARG A 115 20.78 -7.58 -21.18
CA ARG A 115 22.14 -7.40 -21.75
C ARG A 115 22.80 -8.77 -21.89
N PRO A 116 23.37 -9.09 -23.08
CA PRO A 116 23.85 -10.42 -23.44
C PRO A 116 24.99 -10.92 -22.55
#